data_AF-A0A956Q5N2-F1
#
_entry.id   AF-A0A956Q5N2-F1
#
_cell.length_a   1.000
_cell.length_b   1.000
_cell.length_c   1.000
_cell.angle_alpha   90.00
_cell.angle_beta   90.00
_cell.angle_gamma   90.00
#
_symmetry.space_group_name_H-M   'P 1'
#
loop_
_entity.id
_entity.type
_entity.pdbx_description
1 polymer ?
#
loop_
_entity_poly.entity_id
_entity_poly.type
_entity_poly.pdbx_seq_one_letter_code
_entity_poly.pdbx_strand_id
1 'polypeptide(L)'
;WGGIRIENLGLVCEVSQSGIESADSAWLGFEQLTFVPYARKLVKTALLTPAERGWVDAYHRQIWQHFQNDPGLDRAEKRWLSAQCAPLT
;
A
#
# COMPACT_ATOMS: atom_id res chain seq x y z
N TRP A 1 -22.71 -17.18 -4.25
CA TRP A 1 -22.07 -16.47 -5.38
C TRP A 1 -21.29 -15.31 -4.82
N GLY A 2 -20.00 -15.24 -5.16
CA GLY A 2 -19.11 -14.15 -4.78
C GLY A 2 -17.81 -14.27 -5.58
N GLY A 3 -17.14 -13.14 -5.82
CA GLY A 3 -15.84 -13.07 -6.48
C GLY A 3 -15.03 -11.94 -5.87
N ILE A 4 -13.71 -12.13 -5.79
CA ILE A 4 -12.78 -11.14 -5.24
C ILE A 4 -11.72 -10.88 -6.31
N ARG A 5 -11.51 -9.61 -6.65
CA ARG A 5 -10.35 -9.15 -7.44
C ARG A 5 -9.73 -7.97 -6.70
N ILE A 6 -8.41 -8.01 -6.56
CA ILE A 6 -7.60 -6.92 -6.04
C ILE A 6 -6.71 -6.47 -7.19
N GLU A 7 -6.72 -5.18 -7.49
CA GLU A 7 -6.09 -4.63 -8.70
C GLU A 7 -5.50 -3.26 -8.39
N ASN A 8 -4.22 -3.08 -8.69
CA ASN A 8 -3.49 -1.84 -8.54
C ASN A 8 -2.74 -1.53 -9.84
N LEU A 9 -2.64 -0.26 -10.19
CA LEU A 9 -1.76 0.23 -11.24
C LEU A 9 -0.35 0.45 -10.66
N GLY A 10 0.63 -0.15 -11.31
CA GLY A 10 2.05 0.04 -11.02
C GLY A 10 2.79 0.56 -12.25
N LEU A 11 3.63 1.57 -12.05
CA LEU A 11 4.57 2.07 -13.06
C LEU A 11 5.84 1.24 -12.99
N VAL A 12 6.30 0.72 -14.13
CA VAL A 12 7.62 0.07 -14.21
C VAL A 12 8.70 1.14 -14.13
N CYS A 13 9.59 1.01 -13.16
CA CYS A 13 10.69 1.95 -12.94
C CYS A 13 11.96 1.22 -12.49
N GLU A 14 13.10 1.92 -12.53
CA GLU A 14 14.35 1.40 -11.97
C GLU A 14 14.30 1.44 -10.43
N VAL A 15 14.75 0.36 -9.79
CA VAL A 15 14.83 0.25 -8.33
C VAL A 15 16.24 -0.10 -7.92
N SER A 16 16.77 0.61 -6.92
CA SER A 16 18.02 0.24 -6.27
C SER A 16 17.74 -0.83 -5.20
N GLN A 17 18.32 -2.01 -5.37
CA GLN A 17 18.24 -3.02 -4.34
C GLN A 17 19.29 -2.71 -3.26
N SER A 18 18.86 -2.50 -2.02
CA SER A 18 19.80 -2.44 -0.89
C SER A 18 20.48 -3.81 -0.75
N GLY A 19 21.79 -3.85 -1.01
CA GLY A 19 22.62 -5.05 -0.85
C GLY A 19 22.99 -5.83 -2.12
N ILE A 20 22.58 -5.38 -3.32
CA ILE A 20 23.08 -5.93 -4.58
C ILE A 20 23.68 -4.79 -5.41
N GLU A 21 24.93 -4.47 -5.11
CA GLU A 21 25.78 -3.62 -5.94
C GLU A 21 26.36 -4.45 -7.09
N SER A 22 25.51 -4.87 -8.05
CA SER A 22 26.04 -5.27 -9.35
C SER A 22 26.10 -4.03 -10.23
N ALA A 23 27.30 -3.55 -10.50
CA ALA A 23 27.57 -2.29 -11.22
C ALA A 23 26.99 -2.21 -12.65
N ASP A 24 26.49 -3.32 -13.20
CA ASP A 24 26.25 -3.47 -14.64
C ASP A 24 24.77 -3.69 -15.02
N SER A 25 23.80 -3.65 -14.09
CA SER A 25 22.37 -3.77 -14.46
C SER A 25 21.44 -3.10 -13.46
N ALA A 26 20.69 -2.09 -13.92
CA ALA A 26 19.57 -1.52 -13.18
C ALA A 26 18.45 -2.56 -13.06
N TRP A 27 17.95 -2.77 -11.84
CA TRP A 27 16.80 -3.65 -11.61
C TRP A 27 15.51 -2.89 -11.87
N LEU A 28 14.52 -3.58 -12.41
CA LEU A 28 13.18 -3.02 -12.59
C LEU A 28 12.28 -3.44 -11.43
N GLY A 29 11.44 -2.51 -11.00
CA GLY A 29 10.41 -2.70 -10.00
C GLY A 29 9.17 -1.90 -10.32
N PHE A 30 8.29 -1.77 -9.34
CA PHE A 30 7.04 -1.02 -9.47
C PHE A 30 6.99 0.16 -8.51
N GLU A 31 6.71 1.33 -9.06
CA GLU A 31 6.19 2.46 -8.31
C GLU A 31 4.66 2.40 -8.30
N GLN A 32 4.07 2.60 -7.13
CA GLN A 32 2.64 2.49 -6.91
C GLN A 32 1.90 3.74 -7.41
N LEU A 33 0.90 3.57 -8.28
CA LEU A 33 0.03 4.67 -8.74
C LEU A 33 -1.34 4.66 -8.06
N THR A 34 -1.86 3.47 -7.71
CA THR A 34 -3.14 3.36 -7.01
C THR A 34 -2.96 3.56 -5.50
N PHE A 35 -3.58 4.59 -4.92
CA PHE A 35 -3.57 4.82 -3.47
C PHE A 35 -4.97 4.61 -2.87
N VAL A 36 -5.36 3.35 -2.70
CA VAL A 36 -6.68 2.97 -2.14
C VAL A 36 -6.48 1.89 -1.07
N PRO A 37 -7.01 2.06 0.16
CA PRO A 37 -6.77 1.10 1.23
C PRO A 37 -7.44 -0.24 0.95
N TYR A 38 -6.72 -1.34 1.18
CA TYR A 38 -7.33 -2.66 1.27
C TYR A 38 -8.40 -2.72 2.36
N ALA A 39 -9.49 -3.43 2.08
CA ALA A 39 -10.58 -3.64 3.05
C ALA A 39 -10.11 -4.52 4.22
N ARG A 40 -9.73 -3.90 5.33
CA ARG A 40 -9.19 -4.56 6.54
C ARG A 40 -10.05 -5.72 7.03
N LYS A 41 -11.38 -5.58 6.98
CA LYS A 41 -12.35 -6.60 7.43
C LYS A 41 -12.32 -7.90 6.61
N LEU A 42 -11.78 -7.86 5.39
CA LEU A 42 -11.68 -9.02 4.50
C LEU A 42 -10.30 -9.69 4.57
N VAL A 43 -9.38 -9.16 5.38
CA VAL A 43 -8.04 -9.72 5.55
C VAL A 43 -8.01 -10.62 6.78
N LYS A 44 -7.80 -11.92 6.57
CA LYS A 44 -7.55 -12.87 7.65
C LYS A 44 -6.07 -12.81 8.03
N THR A 45 -5.72 -11.95 8.98
CA THR A 45 -4.32 -11.63 9.34
C THR A 45 -3.49 -12.83 9.78
N ALA A 46 -4.12 -13.86 10.36
CA ALA A 46 -3.46 -15.13 10.69
C ALA A 46 -2.91 -15.92 9.49
N LEU A 47 -3.30 -15.58 8.26
CA LEU A 47 -2.76 -16.17 7.04
C LEU A 47 -1.57 -15.39 6.45
N LEU A 48 -1.28 -14.20 6.98
CA LEU A 48 -0.18 -13.38 6.52
C LEU A 48 1.08 -13.68 7.32
N THR A 49 2.21 -13.71 6.62
CA THR A 49 3.52 -13.60 7.26
C THR A 49 3.70 -12.21 7.90
N PRO A 50 4.63 -12.06 8.86
CA PRO A 50 4.94 -10.76 9.43
C PRO A 50 5.36 -9.72 8.38
N ALA A 51 6.08 -10.15 7.33
CA ALA A 51 6.52 -9.29 6.24
C ALA A 51 5.33 -8.79 5.39
N GLU A 52 4.40 -9.68 5.02
CA GLU A 52 3.20 -9.30 4.26
C GLU A 52 2.28 -8.37 5.06
N ARG A 53 2.10 -8.63 6.36
CA ARG A 53 1.36 -7.72 7.25
C ARG A 53 2.03 -6.35 7.32
N GLY A 54 3.35 -6.33 7.51
CA GLY A 54 4.14 -5.11 7.53
C GLY A 54 4.06 -4.34 6.20
N TRP A 55 4.01 -5.05 5.08
CA TRP A 55 3.84 -4.45 3.75
C TRP A 55 2.48 -3.77 3.60
N VAL A 56 1.38 -4.42 4.02
CA VAL A 56 0.04 -3.81 4.00
C VAL A 56 -0.02 -2.57 4.90
N ASP A 57 0.54 -2.65 6.11
CA ASP A 57 0.57 -1.53 7.06
C ASP A 57 1.42 -0.36 6.52
N ALA A 58 2.52 -0.65 5.83
CA ALA A 58 3.34 0.36 5.16
C ALA A 58 2.58 1.02 4.01
N TYR A 59 1.89 0.24 3.19
CA TYR A 59 1.06 0.74 2.09
C TYR A 59 -0.07 1.66 2.60
N HIS A 60 -0.80 1.25 3.64
CA HIS A 60 -1.83 2.07 4.28
C HIS A 60 -1.27 3.38 4.84
N ARG A 61 -0.08 3.34 5.44
CA ARG A 61 0.63 4.53 5.93
C ARG A 61 0.98 5.50 4.79
N GLN A 62 1.45 4.98 3.66
CA GLN A 62 1.75 5.78 2.47
C GLN A 62 0.49 6.46 1.92
N ILE A 63 -0.64 5.74 1.84
CA ILE A 63 -1.94 6.32 1.44
C ILE A 63 -2.32 7.47 2.36
N TRP A 64 -2.25 7.26 3.68
CA TRP A 64 -2.59 8.32 4.63
C TRP A 64 -1.67 9.54 4.48
N GLN A 65 -0.35 9.32 4.34
CA GLN A 65 0.62 10.39 4.13
C GLN A 65 0.35 11.18 2.85
N HIS A 66 -0.07 10.51 1.77
CA HIS A 66 -0.40 11.12 0.49
C HIS A 66 -1.60 12.07 0.59
N PHE A 67 -2.65 11.68 1.33
CA PHE A 67 -3.93 12.39 1.33
C PHE A 67 -4.28 13.19 2.59
N GLN A 68 -3.58 13.00 3.72
CA GLN A 68 -3.94 13.66 4.99
C GLN A 68 -4.04 15.19 4.90
N ASN A 69 -3.23 15.80 4.02
CA ASN A 69 -3.18 17.23 3.80
C ASN A 69 -3.92 17.69 2.54
N ASP A 70 -4.62 16.79 1.85
CA ASP A 70 -5.38 17.13 0.65
C ASP A 70 -6.51 18.11 0.99
N PRO A 71 -6.60 19.29 0.36
CA PRO A 71 -7.68 20.25 0.57
C PRO A 71 -9.02 19.79 -0.04
N GLY A 72 -9.00 18.83 -0.96
CA GLY A 72 -10.18 18.21 -1.56
C GLY A 72 -10.90 17.23 -0.64
N LEU A 73 -10.27 16.83 0.47
CA LEU A 73 -10.89 15.96 1.48
C LEU A 73 -11.40 16.76 2.68
N ASP A 74 -12.64 16.48 3.07
CA ASP A 74 -13.24 17.04 4.26
C ASP A 74 -12.80 16.30 5.54
N ARG A 75 -13.29 16.77 6.69
CA ARG A 75 -12.94 16.19 8.00
C ARG A 75 -13.50 14.78 8.20
N ALA A 76 -14.66 14.47 7.65
CA ALA A 76 -15.28 13.15 7.76
C ALA A 76 -14.52 12.13 6.88
N GLU A 77 -14.17 12.52 5.66
CA GLU A 77 -13.40 11.73 4.70
C GLU A 77 -11.99 11.43 5.24
N LYS A 78 -11.30 12.43 5.80
CA LYS A 78 -9.99 12.21 6.46
C LYS A 78 -10.08 11.25 7.63
N ARG A 79 -11.13 11.36 8.45
CA ARG A 79 -11.37 10.43 9.56
C ARG A 79 -11.64 9.02 9.06
N TRP A 80 -12.44 8.87 8.01
CA TRP A 80 -12.70 7.58 7.38
C TRP A 80 -11.41 6.98 6.82
N LEU A 81 -10.63 7.75 6.07
CA LEU A 81 -9.39 7.28 5.43
C LEU A 81 -8.38 6.84 6.49
N SER A 82 -8.17 7.65 7.53
CA SER A 82 -7.30 7.30 8.65
C SER A 82 -7.72 5.98 9.31
N ALA A 83 -9.02 5.74 9.48
CA ALA A 83 -9.53 4.48 10.04
C ALA A 83 -9.36 3.27 9.09
N GLN A 84 -9.50 3.47 7.77
CA GLN A 84 -9.24 2.41 6.77
C GLN A 84 -7.76 2.12 6.58
N CYS A 85 -6.88 3.08 6.87
CA CYS A 85 -5.43 2.95 6.83
C CYS A 85 -4.79 2.61 8.19
N ALA A 86 -5.59 2.31 9.22
CA ALA A 86 -5.05 1.88 10.51
C ALA A 86 -4.41 0.48 10.38
N PRO A 87 -3.35 0.17 11.16
CA PRO A 87 -2.68 -1.12 11.08
C PRO A 87 -3.62 -2.31 11.17
N LEU A 88 -3.32 -3.38 10.45
CA LEU A 88 -4.03 -4.65 10.56
C LEU A 88 -3.92 -5.16 12.00
N THR A 89 -5.00 -5.78 12.51
CA THR A 89 -5.09 -6.36 13.87
C THR A 89 -4.83 -7.85 13.84
#